data_AF-A0A972ATF6-F1
#
_entry.id   AF-A0A972ATF6-F1
#
_cell.length_a   1.000
_cell.length_b   1.000
_cell.length_c   1.000
_cell.angle_alpha   90.00
_cell.angle_beta   90.00
_cell.angle_gamma   90.00
#
_symmetry.space_group_name_H-M   'P 1'
#
loop_
_entity.id
_entity.type
_entity.pdbx_description
1 polymer ?
#
loop_
_entity_poly.entity_id
_entity_poly.type
_entity_poly.pdbx_seq_one_letter_code
_entity_poly.pdbx_strand_id
1 'polypeptide(L)'
;MNEDIMKEKFMEIAWEEAQQAFREDEVPVGACVVSGGEVVARSHNQREKRQEVTAHAEIIAINQASRVLGSWRLSDAFLFVTLEPCPM
;
A
#
# COMPACT_ATOMS: atom_id res chain seq x y z
N MET A 1 0.54 -7.04 -22.85
CA MET A 1 0.84 -5.73 -22.25
C MET A 1 2.17 -5.89 -21.52
N ASN A 2 3.10 -4.93 -21.63
CA ASN A 2 4.43 -5.05 -21.03
C ASN A 2 4.32 -5.13 -19.49
N GLU A 3 5.10 -5.99 -18.85
CA GLU A 3 5.13 -6.16 -17.38
C GLU A 3 5.53 -4.85 -16.69
N ASP A 4 6.44 -4.08 -17.29
CA ASP A 4 6.88 -2.80 -16.74
C ASP A 4 5.77 -1.75 -16.72
N ILE A 5 4.92 -1.71 -17.76
CA ILE A 5 3.76 -0.82 -17.83
C ILE A 5 2.75 -1.15 -16.71
N MET A 6 2.61 -2.43 -16.35
CA MET A 6 1.77 -2.84 -15.23
C MET A 6 2.37 -2.39 -13.89
N LYS A 7 3.69 -2.53 -13.71
CA LYS A 7 4.37 -2.05 -12.50
C LYS A 7 4.25 -0.54 -12.33
N GLU A 8 4.44 0.23 -13.40
CA GLU A 8 4.26 1.69 -13.40
C GLU A 8 2.84 2.07 -13.01
N LYS A 9 1.82 1.46 -13.62
CA LYS A 9 0.40 1.70 -13.28
C LYS A 9 0.12 1.47 -11.79
N PHE A 10 0.62 0.39 -11.20
CA PHE A 10 0.39 0.12 -9.77
C PHE A 10 1.21 1.04 -8.87
N MET A 11 2.41 1.44 -9.29
CA MET A 11 3.21 2.43 -8.56
C MET A 11 2.58 3.82 -8.59
N GLU A 12 1.91 4.21 -9.69
CA GLU A 12 1.13 5.46 -9.75
C GLU A 12 0.02 5.47 -8.70
N ILE A 13 -0.66 4.34 -8.48
CA ILE A 13 -1.69 4.22 -7.43
C ILE A 13 -1.08 4.38 -6.03
N ALA A 14 0.09 3.77 -5.76
CA ALA A 14 0.80 3.99 -4.50
C ALA A 14 1.27 5.46 -4.35
N TRP A 15 1.65 6.11 -5.45
CA TRP A 15 2.02 7.52 -5.48
C TRP A 15 0.85 8.46 -5.18
N GLU A 16 -0.36 8.17 -5.66
CA GLU A 16 -1.57 8.91 -5.29
C GLU A 16 -1.85 8.87 -3.79
N GLU A 17 -1.64 7.71 -3.16
CA GLU A 17 -1.76 7.54 -1.70
C GLU A 17 -0.67 8.32 -0.96
N ALA A 18 0.59 8.30 -1.42
CA ALA A 18 1.67 9.10 -0.81
C ALA A 18 1.35 10.60 -0.84
N GLN A 19 0.76 11.09 -1.94
CA GLN A 19 0.27 12.47 -2.02
C GLN A 19 -0.89 12.74 -1.07
N GLN A 20 -1.74 11.76 -0.78
CA GLN A 20 -2.78 11.89 0.23
C GLN A 20 -2.18 12.01 1.63
N ALA A 21 -1.20 11.17 2.00
CA ALA A 21 -0.48 11.32 3.27
C ALA A 21 0.14 12.72 3.40
N PHE A 22 0.79 13.22 2.34
CA PHE A 22 1.34 14.58 2.34
C PHE A 22 0.28 15.66 2.63
N ARG A 23 -0.90 15.54 2.00
CA ARG A 23 -2.03 16.46 2.24
C ARG A 23 -2.58 16.38 3.66
N GLU A 24 -2.39 15.25 4.34
CA GLU A 24 -2.81 14.99 5.72
C GLU A 24 -1.71 15.30 6.75
N ASP A 25 -0.59 15.91 6.34
CA ASP A 25 0.57 16.22 7.20
C ASP A 25 1.24 14.96 7.80
N GLU A 26 1.19 13.86 7.06
CA GLU A 26 1.85 12.59 7.37
C GLU A 26 3.16 12.42 6.59
N VAL A 27 4.00 11.47 6.99
CA VAL A 27 5.15 11.06 6.17
C VAL A 27 4.62 10.53 4.82
N PRO A 28 5.08 11.05 3.67
CA PRO A 28 4.47 10.79 2.36
C PRO A 28 4.87 9.41 1.80
N VAL A 29 4.31 8.35 2.40
CA VAL A 29 4.45 6.96 1.96
C VAL A 29 3.09 6.42 1.61
N GLY A 30 2.98 5.83 0.43
CA GLY A 30 1.78 5.15 -0.05
C GLY A 30 2.09 3.73 -0.50
N ALA A 31 1.08 2.87 -0.42
CA ALA A 31 1.18 1.47 -0.79
C ALA A 31 -0.13 0.94 -1.39
N CYS A 32 -0.01 -0.04 -2.28
CA CYS A 32 -1.15 -0.82 -2.74
C CYS A 32 -0.81 -2.31 -2.86
N VAL A 33 -1.81 -3.17 -2.64
CA VAL A 33 -1.71 -4.61 -2.82
C VAL A 33 -2.51 -5.02 -4.05
N VAL A 34 -1.88 -5.79 -4.92
CA VAL A 34 -2.47 -6.32 -6.16
C VAL A 34 -2.59 -7.83 -6.05
N SER A 35 -3.73 -8.39 -6.42
CA SER A 35 -3.96 -9.84 -6.50
C SER A 35 -4.80 -10.16 -7.73
N GLY A 36 -4.40 -11.17 -8.51
CA GLY A 36 -5.09 -11.51 -9.77
C GLY A 36 -5.09 -10.38 -10.82
N GLY A 37 -4.13 -9.45 -10.75
CA GLY A 37 -4.05 -8.28 -11.63
C GLY A 37 -4.91 -7.08 -11.21
N GLU A 38 -5.63 -7.19 -10.09
CA GLU A 38 -6.52 -6.15 -9.57
C GLU A 38 -6.01 -5.60 -8.23
N VAL A 39 -6.25 -4.30 -7.99
CA VAL A 39 -5.92 -3.67 -6.69
C VAL A 39 -6.96 -4.09 -5.66
N VAL A 40 -6.53 -4.80 -4.62
CA VAL A 40 -7.40 -5.27 -3.53
C VAL A 40 -7.31 -4.39 -2.29
N ALA A 41 -6.25 -3.59 -2.16
CA ALA A 41 -6.10 -2.61 -1.09
C ALA A 41 -5.17 -1.47 -1.51
N ARG A 42 -5.39 -0.29 -0.94
CA ARG A 42 -4.49 0.87 -1.04
C ARG A 42 -4.56 1.70 0.23
N SER A 43 -3.42 2.24 0.63
CA SER A 43 -3.34 3.08 1.82
C SER A 43 -2.08 3.93 1.82
N HIS A 44 -2.07 4.91 2.71
CA HIS A 44 -0.93 5.74 3.02
C HIS A 44 -0.59 5.68 4.52
N ASN A 45 0.56 6.23 4.88
CA ASN A 45 0.97 6.37 6.27
C ASN A 45 -0.07 7.18 7.06
N GLN A 46 -0.50 6.66 8.21
CA GLN A 46 -1.49 7.31 9.09
C GLN A 46 -1.02 7.31 10.54
N ARG A 47 0.30 7.33 10.76
CA ARG A 47 0.92 7.22 12.09
C ARG A 47 0.49 8.35 12.99
N GLU A 48 0.55 9.58 12.51
CA GLU A 48 0.21 10.76 13.31
C GLU A 48 -1.30 10.85 13.55
N LYS A 49 -2.11 10.62 12.53
CA LYS A 49 -3.57 10.66 12.59
C LYS A 49 -4.16 9.60 13.51
N ARG A 50 -3.61 8.38 13.51
CA ARG A 50 -4.07 7.27 14.35
C ARG A 50 -3.37 7.19 15.70
N GLN A 51 -2.26 7.91 15.89
CA GLN A 51 -1.39 7.77 17.04
C GLN A 51 -0.94 6.31 17.24
N GLU A 52 -0.64 5.63 16.12
CA GLU A 52 -0.32 4.20 16.08
C GLU A 52 1.02 4.00 15.35
N VAL A 53 2.04 3.51 16.07
CA VAL A 53 3.39 3.31 15.51
C VAL A 53 3.44 2.34 14.32
N THR A 54 2.45 1.44 14.22
CA THR A 54 2.34 0.44 13.14
C THR A 54 1.47 0.91 11.97
N ALA A 55 0.90 2.11 12.01
CA ALA A 55 0.04 2.66 10.95
C ALA A 55 0.83 3.12 9.71
N HIS A 56 1.81 2.33 9.31
CA HIS A 56 2.56 2.45 8.06
C HIS A 56 1.67 2.03 6.88
N ALA A 57 1.95 2.58 5.70
CA ALA A 57 1.18 2.32 4.49
C ALA A 57 1.12 0.82 4.16
N GLU A 58 2.26 0.11 4.29
CA GLU A 58 2.40 -1.31 4.00
C GLU A 58 1.53 -2.16 4.94
N ILE A 59 1.59 -1.90 6.25
CA ILE A 59 0.84 -2.63 7.26
C ILE A 59 -0.66 -2.44 7.07
N ILE A 60 -1.11 -1.21 6.79
CA ILE A 60 -2.51 -0.92 6.55
C ILE A 60 -2.99 -1.65 5.28
N ALA A 61 -2.23 -1.60 4.18
CA ALA A 61 -2.59 -2.22 2.92
C ALA A 61 -2.67 -3.76 3.04
N ILE A 62 -1.69 -4.38 3.71
CA ILE A 62 -1.66 -5.83 3.96
C ILE A 62 -2.86 -6.27 4.79
N ASN A 63 -3.18 -5.54 5.86
CA ASN A 63 -4.33 -5.83 6.70
C ASN A 63 -5.67 -5.69 5.96
N GLN A 64 -5.80 -4.67 5.11
CA GLN A 64 -6.97 -4.49 4.26
C GLN A 64 -7.09 -5.61 3.22
N ALA A 65 -5.99 -5.94 2.53
CA ALA A 65 -5.96 -7.03 1.54
C ALA A 65 -6.33 -8.38 2.17
N SER A 66 -5.82 -8.67 3.36
CA SER A 66 -6.16 -9.87 4.13
C SER A 66 -7.65 -9.98 4.42
N ARG A 67 -8.30 -8.86 4.77
CA ARG A 67 -9.76 -8.81 4.98
C ARG A 67 -10.53 -9.02 3.67
N VAL A 68 -10.09 -8.39 2.59
CA VAL A 68 -10.74 -8.50 1.26
C VAL A 68 -10.63 -9.93 0.71
N LEU A 69 -9.48 -10.57 0.85
CA LEU A 69 -9.23 -11.94 0.38
C LEU A 69 -9.70 -13.02 1.37
N GLY A 70 -10.13 -12.63 2.58
CA GLY A 70 -10.56 -13.57 3.63
C GLY A 70 -9.45 -14.50 4.12
N SER A 71 -8.18 -14.11 3.99
CA SER A 71 -7.02 -14.94 4.30
C SER A 71 -5.85 -14.11 4.81
N TRP A 72 -5.21 -14.57 5.87
CA TRP A 72 -3.94 -14.01 6.35
C TRP A 72 -2.74 -14.37 5.44
N ARG A 73 -2.89 -15.41 4.60
CA ARG A 73 -1.91 -15.75 3.56
C ARG A 73 -2.29 -15.03 2.28
N LEU A 74 -1.49 -14.02 1.92
CA LEU A 74 -1.61 -13.25 0.69
C LEU A 74 -0.75 -13.87 -0.43
N SER A 75 -0.92 -15.18 -0.65
CA SER A 75 -0.24 -15.88 -1.74
C SER A 75 -0.60 -15.24 -3.09
N ASP A 76 0.38 -15.12 -3.98
CA ASP A 76 0.22 -14.55 -5.33
C ASP A 76 -0.21 -13.06 -5.36
N ALA A 77 -0.08 -12.37 -4.21
CA ALA A 77 -0.26 -10.93 -4.13
C ALA A 77 1.09 -10.19 -4.26
N PHE A 78 1.05 -8.99 -4.84
CA PHE A 78 2.19 -8.10 -4.98
C PHE A 78 1.94 -6.83 -4.17
N LEU A 79 2.93 -6.40 -3.39
CA LEU A 79 2.93 -5.11 -2.70
C LEU A 79 3.75 -4.10 -3.51
N PHE A 80 3.14 -2.95 -3.79
CA PHE A 80 3.82 -1.78 -4.33
C PHE A 80 3.87 -0.72 -3.24
N VAL A 81 5.02 -0.10 -3.03
CA VAL A 81 5.25 0.91 -2.00
C VAL A 81 6.22 1.97 -2.53
N THR A 82 5.98 3.23 -2.20
CA THR A 82 6.76 4.37 -2.72
C THR A 82 8.11 4.57 -2.05
N LEU A 83 8.35 3.88 -0.93
CA LEU A 83 9.59 3.90 -0.15
C LEU A 83 9.98 2.46 0.21
N GLU A 84 11.27 2.18 0.32
CA GLU A 84 11.76 0.88 0.82
C GLU A 84 11.16 0.58 2.21
N PRO A 85 10.54 -0.60 2.42
CA PRO A 85 9.96 -0.95 3.71
C PRO A 85 10.98 -0.97 4.84
N CYS A 86 10.53 -0.57 6.04
CA CYS A 86 11.37 -0.66 7.24
C CYS A 86 11.46 -2.10 7.78
N PRO A 87 12.36 -2.39 8.75
CA PRO A 87 12.54 -3.74 9.29
C PRO A 87 11.39 -4.33 10.13
N MET A 88 10.34 -3.55 10.43
CA MET A 88 9.17 -3.98 11.21
C MET A 88 8.41 -5.10 10.51
#